data_AF-A0A9D1V0F9-F1
#
_entry.id   AF-A0A9D1V0F9-F1
#
_cell.length_a   1.000
_cell.length_b   1.000
_cell.length_c   1.000
_cell.angle_alpha   90.00
_cell.angle_beta   90.00
_cell.angle_gamma   90.00
#
_symmetry.space_group_name_H-M   'P 1'
#
loop_
_entity.id
_entity.type
_entity.pdbx_description
1 polymer ?
#
loop_
_entity_poly.entity_id
_entity_poly.type
_entity_poly.pdbx_seq_one_letter_code
_entity_poly.pdbx_strand_id
1 'polypeptide(L)'
;MKRLFYLLVLVICAACASKAPTDTQLQDLCRNVGFAVAGVEDEAQKKATFLEMMQKGSKEFDIYKITPQQIDLMFNDGGLALDGMLREWFVPVLEKKSQSRGEEGLLFTFYRWKYLPDTYGHEEVYWNAYKALLFHPDFREWFAKHEDYAKDIIIGAARVGGDQWVDLGVFDGITGLLKNPLPASAVFSSMDVFNTAFVSKKLSAEQKNEIRELVLGQYEALLGTERYATGRRREKVDEGIRYLESPYATGTLVGNTAPELDFIWISGGKEKSLADFQGKVVVLDFWATKCGPCIETFPHMRELREHYAAYPVEIVGVTSIMGYHVDSKNGKFISTDGKPEYEMDLMKGFMKDMGMTWRVAFSRQWVMNPDYGVLGIPHLTVLDADGKVRYNGIELSDLPACIDRLLKEKGMPVPGKTIDWELK
;
A
#
# COMPACT_ATOMS: atom_id res chain seq x y z
N MET A 1 -66.13 15.51 -25.63
CA MET A 1 -65.52 16.38 -24.59
C MET A 1 -64.82 15.62 -23.45
N LYS A 2 -65.40 14.57 -22.86
CA LYS A 2 -64.74 13.81 -21.76
C LYS A 2 -63.45 13.06 -22.15
N ARG A 3 -63.27 12.62 -23.41
CA ARG A 3 -62.04 11.95 -23.88
C ARG A 3 -60.86 12.91 -24.16
N LEU A 4 -61.11 14.18 -24.49
CA LEU A 4 -60.05 15.19 -24.63
C LEU A 4 -59.50 15.63 -23.26
N PHE A 5 -60.32 15.63 -22.22
CA PHE A 5 -59.90 16.00 -20.87
C PHE A 5 -58.93 14.97 -20.26
N TYR A 6 -59.15 13.67 -20.51
CA TYR A 6 -58.21 12.62 -20.07
C TYR A 6 -56.89 12.63 -20.86
N LEU A 7 -56.91 12.98 -22.15
CA LEU A 7 -55.69 13.15 -22.95
C LEU A 7 -54.91 14.41 -22.54
N LEU A 8 -55.59 15.51 -22.19
CA LEU A 8 -54.94 16.71 -21.67
C LEU A 8 -54.35 16.48 -20.26
N VAL A 9 -55.04 15.74 -19.39
CA VAL A 9 -54.56 15.38 -18.04
C VAL A 9 -53.40 14.36 -18.09
N LEU A 10 -53.39 13.42 -19.05
CA LEU A 10 -52.25 12.52 -19.28
C LEU A 10 -51.04 13.24 -19.89
N VAL A 11 -51.24 14.23 -20.76
CA VAL A 11 -50.16 15.06 -21.32
C VAL A 11 -49.61 16.06 -20.29
N ILE A 12 -50.43 16.55 -19.37
CA ILE A 12 -49.99 17.43 -18.27
C ILE A 12 -49.27 16.63 -17.16
N CYS A 13 -49.64 15.37 -16.91
CA CYS A 13 -48.91 14.51 -15.96
C CYS A 13 -47.50 14.12 -16.44
N ALA A 14 -47.29 14.04 -17.76
CA ALA A 14 -45.97 13.71 -18.33
C ALA A 14 -44.97 14.88 -18.31
N ALA A 15 -45.43 16.12 -18.09
CA ALA A 15 -44.58 17.32 -18.03
C ALA A 15 -44.01 17.63 -16.64
N CYS A 16 -44.43 16.91 -15.59
CA CYS A 16 -44.02 17.15 -14.20
C CYS A 16 -42.97 16.16 -13.67
N ALA A 17 -42.40 15.28 -14.50
CA ALA A 17 -41.24 14.50 -14.09
C ALA A 17 -40.00 15.40 -14.14
N SER A 18 -39.40 15.69 -12.98
CA SER A 18 -38.11 16.39 -12.87
C SER A 18 -37.09 15.78 -13.83
N LYS A 19 -36.38 16.62 -14.60
CA LYS A 19 -35.47 16.17 -15.66
C LYS A 19 -34.18 15.59 -15.06
N ALA A 20 -33.48 14.74 -15.82
CA ALA A 20 -32.12 14.35 -15.45
C ALA A 20 -31.20 15.59 -15.47
N PRO A 21 -30.20 15.67 -14.58
CA PRO A 21 -29.24 16.76 -14.62
C PRO A 21 -28.44 16.73 -15.91
N THR A 22 -28.14 17.91 -16.46
CA THR A 22 -27.11 18.07 -17.49
C THR A 22 -25.75 18.28 -16.84
N ASP A 23 -24.67 17.96 -17.57
CA ASP A 23 -23.31 18.15 -17.07
C ASP A 23 -23.09 19.61 -16.65
N THR A 24 -23.44 20.58 -17.49
CA THR A 24 -23.34 22.02 -17.17
C THR A 24 -24.03 22.39 -15.86
N GLN A 25 -25.23 21.86 -15.59
CA GLN A 25 -25.92 22.12 -14.33
C GLN A 25 -25.15 21.60 -13.11
N LEU A 26 -24.50 20.44 -13.23
CA LEU A 26 -23.71 19.86 -12.14
C LEU A 26 -22.39 20.61 -11.95
N GLN A 27 -21.72 21.03 -13.03
CA GLN A 27 -20.50 21.82 -12.96
C GLN A 27 -20.76 23.19 -12.32
N ASP A 28 -21.84 23.84 -12.73
CA ASP A 28 -22.28 25.12 -12.17
C ASP A 28 -22.63 24.96 -10.68
N LEU A 29 -23.27 23.84 -10.31
CA LEU A 29 -23.54 23.51 -8.92
C LEU A 29 -22.25 23.38 -8.10
N CYS A 30 -21.31 22.54 -8.52
CA CYS A 30 -20.02 22.36 -7.84
C CYS A 30 -19.26 23.68 -7.71
N ARG A 31 -19.19 24.48 -8.78
CA ARG A 31 -18.52 25.78 -8.77
C ARG A 31 -19.15 26.76 -7.77
N ASN A 32 -20.47 26.90 -7.79
CA ASN A 32 -21.19 27.82 -6.91
C ASN A 32 -21.09 27.40 -5.44
N VAL A 33 -21.18 26.10 -5.17
CA VAL A 33 -21.01 25.55 -3.82
C VAL A 33 -19.56 25.75 -3.34
N GLY A 34 -18.58 25.48 -4.20
CA GLY A 34 -17.16 25.71 -3.93
C GLY A 34 -16.88 27.15 -3.52
N PHE A 35 -17.41 28.13 -4.26
CA PHE A 35 -17.29 29.55 -3.89
C PHE A 35 -17.96 29.88 -2.55
N ALA A 36 -19.11 29.28 -2.25
CA ALA A 36 -19.83 29.54 -1.02
C ALA A 36 -19.09 29.01 0.22
N VAL A 37 -18.37 27.90 0.11
CA VAL A 37 -17.67 27.26 1.24
C VAL A 37 -16.21 27.69 1.40
N ALA A 38 -15.60 28.32 0.37
CA ALA A 38 -14.17 28.62 0.34
C ALA A 38 -13.68 29.57 1.46
N GLY A 39 -14.57 30.39 2.02
CA GLY A 39 -14.27 31.33 3.11
C GLY A 39 -14.85 30.94 4.47
N VAL A 40 -15.39 29.72 4.62
CA VAL A 40 -16.02 29.28 5.87
C VAL A 40 -15.03 28.41 6.65
N GLU A 41 -14.53 28.96 7.76
CA GLU A 41 -13.54 28.29 8.62
C GLU A 41 -14.16 27.24 9.55
N ASP A 42 -15.38 27.50 10.04
CA ASP A 42 -16.09 26.57 10.92
C ASP A 42 -16.69 25.40 10.12
N GLU A 43 -16.27 24.18 10.42
CA GLU A 43 -16.67 22.98 9.67
C GLU A 43 -18.17 22.69 9.75
N ALA A 44 -18.84 22.99 10.88
CA ALA A 44 -20.28 22.79 11.00
C ALA A 44 -21.06 23.80 10.13
N GLN A 45 -20.64 25.06 10.15
CA GLN A 45 -21.19 26.11 9.29
C GLN A 45 -20.93 25.79 7.82
N LYS A 46 -19.73 25.32 7.49
CA LYS A 46 -19.34 24.95 6.12
C LYS A 46 -20.23 23.84 5.57
N LYS A 47 -20.49 22.81 6.38
CA LYS A 47 -21.42 21.73 6.04
C LYS A 47 -22.86 22.23 5.87
N ALA A 48 -23.32 23.13 6.75
CA ALA A 48 -24.65 23.73 6.62
C ALA A 48 -24.79 24.56 5.33
N THR A 49 -23.80 25.40 5.01
CA THR A 49 -23.72 26.18 3.77
C THR A 49 -23.71 25.28 2.54
N PHE A 50 -22.92 24.21 2.57
CA PHE A 50 -22.91 23.21 1.50
C PHE A 50 -24.32 22.63 1.28
N LEU A 51 -24.97 22.11 2.31
CA LEU A 51 -26.29 21.48 2.19
C LEU A 51 -27.35 22.46 1.66
N GLU A 52 -27.34 23.72 2.12
CA GLU A 52 -28.24 24.76 1.65
C GLU A 52 -28.05 25.04 0.14
N MET A 53 -26.79 25.17 -0.29
CA MET A 53 -26.44 25.44 -1.69
C MET A 53 -26.80 24.26 -2.59
N MET A 54 -26.53 23.03 -2.15
CA MET A 54 -26.91 21.81 -2.86
C MET A 54 -28.43 21.71 -3.02
N GLN A 55 -29.20 21.99 -1.97
CA GLN A 55 -30.65 21.96 -2.02
C GLN A 55 -31.22 23.05 -2.96
N LYS A 56 -30.64 24.25 -2.95
CA LYS A 56 -31.07 25.34 -3.84
C LYS A 56 -30.75 25.06 -5.31
N GLY A 57 -29.52 24.62 -5.59
CA GLY A 57 -29.04 24.44 -6.95
C GLY A 57 -29.52 23.16 -7.64
N SER A 58 -30.04 22.18 -6.88
CA SER A 58 -30.62 20.95 -7.44
C SER A 58 -32.12 21.02 -7.72
N LYS A 59 -32.80 22.15 -7.49
CA LYS A 59 -34.26 22.27 -7.68
C LYS A 59 -34.74 22.02 -9.11
N GLU A 60 -33.88 22.23 -10.10
CA GLU A 60 -34.25 22.16 -11.52
C GLU A 60 -34.10 20.76 -12.12
N PHE A 61 -33.58 19.80 -11.37
CA PHE A 61 -33.33 18.43 -11.83
C PHE A 61 -33.57 17.39 -10.73
N ASP A 62 -33.70 16.13 -11.14
CA ASP A 62 -33.77 14.98 -10.23
C ASP A 62 -32.39 14.37 -10.05
N ILE A 63 -31.79 14.55 -8.88
CA ILE A 63 -30.48 13.96 -8.59
C ILE A 63 -30.48 12.42 -8.67
N TYR A 64 -31.62 11.76 -8.47
CA TYR A 64 -31.70 10.30 -8.60
C TYR A 64 -31.61 9.81 -10.06
N LYS A 65 -31.68 10.73 -11.03
CA LYS A 65 -31.46 10.44 -12.46
C LYS A 65 -30.02 10.69 -12.91
N ILE A 66 -29.12 11.01 -11.98
CA ILE A 66 -27.69 11.14 -12.26
C ILE A 66 -27.11 9.84 -12.81
N THR A 67 -26.14 9.99 -13.72
CA THR A 67 -25.33 8.87 -14.24
C THR A 67 -24.03 8.72 -13.44
N PRO A 68 -23.38 7.55 -13.52
CA PRO A 68 -22.08 7.34 -12.88
C PRO A 68 -20.99 8.29 -13.38
N GLN A 69 -20.94 8.58 -14.69
CA GLN A 69 -20.00 9.55 -15.26
C GLN A 69 -20.22 10.97 -14.72
N GLN A 70 -21.48 11.32 -14.43
CA GLN A 70 -21.82 12.59 -13.81
C GLN A 70 -21.41 12.67 -12.33
N ILE A 71 -21.37 11.53 -11.63
CA ILE A 71 -20.81 11.48 -10.27
C ILE A 71 -19.30 11.75 -10.34
N ASP A 72 -18.57 11.09 -11.25
CA ASP A 72 -17.13 11.36 -11.44
C ASP A 72 -16.88 12.83 -11.80
N LEU A 73 -17.70 13.41 -12.68
CA LEU A 73 -17.65 14.83 -13.04
C LEU A 73 -17.75 15.73 -11.80
N MET A 74 -18.71 15.46 -10.91
CA MET A 74 -18.89 16.28 -9.70
C MET A 74 -17.72 16.19 -8.74
N PHE A 75 -17.12 15.01 -8.56
CA PHE A 75 -15.91 14.85 -7.74
C PHE A 75 -14.70 15.56 -8.37
N ASN A 76 -14.54 15.48 -9.69
CA ASN A 76 -13.47 16.16 -10.41
C ASN A 76 -13.59 17.69 -10.31
N ASP A 77 -14.77 18.24 -10.53
CA ASP A 77 -15.00 19.69 -10.51
C ASP A 77 -15.06 20.26 -9.09
N GLY A 78 -15.55 19.48 -8.12
CA GLY A 78 -15.59 19.88 -6.72
C GLY A 78 -14.22 19.89 -6.04
N GLY A 79 -13.30 19.02 -6.50
CA GLY A 79 -11.95 18.90 -5.98
C GLY A 79 -11.89 18.58 -4.48
N LEU A 80 -10.70 18.75 -3.89
CA LEU A 80 -10.46 18.46 -2.47
C LEU A 80 -11.37 19.26 -1.52
N ALA A 81 -11.81 20.45 -1.93
CA ALA A 81 -12.65 21.31 -1.11
C ALA A 81 -14.05 20.72 -0.87
N LEU A 82 -14.59 19.98 -1.83
CA LEU A 82 -15.93 19.40 -1.76
C LEU A 82 -15.94 17.88 -1.56
N ASP A 83 -14.82 17.17 -1.70
CA ASP A 83 -14.76 15.70 -1.68
C ASP A 83 -15.54 15.09 -0.51
N GLY A 84 -15.20 15.41 0.74
CA GLY A 84 -15.88 14.85 1.92
C GLY A 84 -17.38 15.14 1.96
N MET A 85 -17.79 16.35 1.60
CA MET A 85 -19.20 16.76 1.60
C MET A 85 -19.99 16.11 0.46
N LEU A 86 -19.38 15.93 -0.72
CA LEU A 86 -19.99 15.21 -1.84
C LEU A 86 -20.20 13.74 -1.51
N ARG A 87 -19.23 13.08 -0.86
CA ARG A 87 -19.39 11.68 -0.40
C ARG A 87 -20.63 11.52 0.46
N GLU A 88 -20.79 12.39 1.46
CA GLU A 88 -21.96 12.36 2.33
C GLU A 88 -23.27 12.66 1.57
N TRP A 89 -23.25 13.65 0.67
CA TRP A 89 -24.43 14.04 -0.09
C TRP A 89 -24.93 12.95 -1.05
N PHE A 90 -24.00 12.16 -1.60
CA PHE A 90 -24.33 11.07 -2.50
C PHE A 90 -24.80 9.80 -1.78
N VAL A 91 -24.65 9.67 -0.46
CA VAL A 91 -25.12 8.49 0.32
C VAL A 91 -26.52 8.04 -0.09
N PRO A 92 -27.58 8.86 0.01
CA PRO A 92 -28.95 8.42 -0.29
C PRO A 92 -29.14 8.02 -1.76
N VAL A 93 -28.42 8.67 -2.69
CA VAL A 93 -28.50 8.37 -4.12
C VAL A 93 -27.85 7.01 -4.40
N LEU A 94 -26.63 6.81 -3.91
CA LEU A 94 -25.87 5.58 -4.11
C LEU A 94 -26.55 4.38 -3.44
N GLU A 95 -27.08 4.53 -2.22
CA GLU A 95 -27.82 3.49 -1.53
C GLU A 95 -29.07 3.06 -2.32
N LYS A 96 -29.89 4.02 -2.77
CA LYS A 96 -31.10 3.72 -3.52
C LYS A 96 -30.78 3.08 -4.87
N LYS A 97 -29.81 3.62 -5.61
CA LYS A 97 -29.50 3.14 -6.97
C LYS A 97 -28.74 1.82 -6.97
N SER A 98 -27.98 1.51 -5.93
CA SER A 98 -27.34 0.19 -5.80
C SER A 98 -28.34 -0.97 -5.64
N GLN A 99 -29.61 -0.69 -5.33
CA GLN A 99 -30.67 -1.70 -5.23
C GLN A 99 -31.32 -2.03 -6.58
N SER A 100 -30.97 -1.32 -7.66
CA SER A 100 -31.41 -1.66 -9.02
C SER A 100 -30.93 -3.06 -9.42
N ARG A 101 -31.60 -3.69 -10.39
CA ARG A 101 -31.19 -5.00 -10.92
C ARG A 101 -30.23 -4.85 -12.10
N GLY A 102 -29.45 -5.89 -12.35
CA GLY A 102 -28.56 -5.99 -13.50
C GLY A 102 -27.40 -4.99 -13.44
N GLU A 103 -26.90 -4.62 -14.61
CA GLU A 103 -25.70 -3.79 -14.77
C GLU A 103 -25.79 -2.42 -14.11
N GLU A 104 -26.96 -1.77 -14.11
CA GLU A 104 -27.13 -0.47 -13.43
C GLU A 104 -26.92 -0.63 -11.90
N GLY A 105 -27.56 -1.62 -11.28
CA GLY A 105 -27.39 -1.88 -9.85
C GLY A 105 -25.95 -2.21 -9.47
N LEU A 106 -25.29 -3.01 -10.30
CA LEU A 106 -23.88 -3.36 -10.12
C LEU A 106 -22.98 -2.13 -10.20
N LEU A 107 -23.17 -1.28 -11.22
CA LEU A 107 -22.39 -0.07 -11.41
C LEU A 107 -22.59 0.90 -10.23
N PHE A 108 -23.82 1.11 -9.77
CA PHE A 108 -24.05 1.94 -8.59
C PHE A 108 -23.55 1.30 -7.29
N THR A 109 -23.46 -0.03 -7.20
CA THR A 109 -22.78 -0.72 -6.09
C THR A 109 -21.27 -0.44 -6.11
N PHE A 110 -20.64 -0.43 -7.29
CA PHE A 110 -19.24 -0.01 -7.43
C PHE A 110 -19.04 1.46 -7.02
N TYR A 111 -19.88 2.39 -7.48
CA TYR A 111 -19.78 3.80 -7.08
C TYR A 111 -20.06 4.00 -5.60
N ARG A 112 -20.99 3.21 -5.03
CA ARG A 112 -21.22 3.15 -3.59
C ARG A 112 -19.95 2.76 -2.86
N TRP A 113 -19.29 1.68 -3.27
CA TRP A 113 -18.01 1.26 -2.68
C TRP A 113 -16.89 2.30 -2.88
N LYS A 114 -16.76 2.89 -4.07
CA LYS A 114 -15.71 3.87 -4.41
C LYS A 114 -15.84 5.19 -3.67
N TYR A 115 -17.07 5.66 -3.45
CA TYR A 115 -17.34 7.01 -2.96
C TYR A 115 -17.94 7.07 -1.56
N LEU A 116 -18.64 6.04 -1.07
CA LEU A 116 -19.11 6.07 0.32
C LEU A 116 -17.94 6.07 1.30
N PRO A 117 -18.08 6.79 2.42
CA PRO A 117 -16.93 7.26 3.18
C PRO A 117 -16.06 6.13 3.71
N ASP A 118 -14.78 6.19 3.33
CA ASP A 118 -13.65 5.61 4.03
C ASP A 118 -13.17 6.62 5.11
N THR A 119 -14.09 7.10 5.95
CA THR A 119 -13.79 8.03 7.04
C THR A 119 -13.95 7.35 8.39
N TYR A 120 -13.18 7.81 9.39
CA TYR A 120 -13.16 7.28 10.75
C TYR A 120 -14.57 7.00 11.28
N GLY A 121 -14.88 5.71 11.46
CA GLY A 121 -16.17 5.23 12.00
C GLY A 121 -17.11 4.53 11.01
N HIS A 122 -16.75 4.41 9.72
CA HIS A 122 -17.63 3.81 8.69
C HIS A 122 -16.99 2.69 7.86
N GLU A 123 -15.87 2.11 8.28
CA GLU A 123 -15.17 1.00 7.57
C GLU A 123 -16.11 -0.17 7.23
N GLU A 124 -17.03 -0.50 8.13
CA GLU A 124 -18.02 -1.57 7.91
C GLU A 124 -18.91 -1.31 6.69
N VAL A 125 -19.28 -0.04 6.43
CA VAL A 125 -20.09 0.35 5.27
C VAL A 125 -19.30 0.12 3.98
N TYR A 126 -18.04 0.54 3.97
CA TYR A 126 -17.13 0.35 2.85
C TYR A 126 -16.89 -1.14 2.56
N TRP A 127 -16.56 -1.94 3.59
CA TRP A 127 -16.35 -3.37 3.49
C TRP A 127 -17.58 -4.13 3.00
N ASN A 128 -18.77 -3.80 3.53
CA ASN A 128 -20.02 -4.42 3.11
C ASN A 128 -20.38 -4.07 1.67
N ALA A 129 -20.09 -2.84 1.21
CA ALA A 129 -20.27 -2.45 -0.18
C ALA A 129 -19.32 -3.22 -1.11
N TYR A 130 -18.05 -3.38 -0.72
CA TYR A 130 -17.08 -4.18 -1.48
C TYR A 130 -17.50 -5.65 -1.56
N LYS A 131 -17.94 -6.23 -0.43
CA LYS A 131 -18.48 -7.58 -0.38
C LYS A 131 -19.69 -7.73 -1.31
N ALA A 132 -20.63 -6.80 -1.28
CA ALA A 132 -21.80 -6.80 -2.15
C ALA A 132 -21.42 -6.75 -3.64
N LEU A 133 -20.38 -5.98 -3.99
CA LEU A 133 -19.83 -5.92 -5.34
C LEU A 133 -19.27 -7.29 -5.77
N LEU A 134 -18.40 -7.90 -4.97
CA LEU A 134 -17.74 -9.18 -5.30
C LEU A 134 -18.73 -10.34 -5.48
N PHE A 135 -19.81 -10.34 -4.70
CA PHE A 135 -20.82 -11.41 -4.72
C PHE A 135 -22.04 -11.10 -5.59
N HIS A 136 -22.04 -9.99 -6.33
CA HIS A 136 -23.12 -9.71 -7.26
C HIS A 136 -23.11 -10.77 -8.40
N PRO A 137 -24.26 -11.36 -8.78
CA PRO A 137 -24.31 -12.46 -9.76
C PRO A 137 -23.64 -12.13 -11.11
N ASP A 138 -23.83 -10.90 -11.57
CA ASP A 138 -23.32 -10.44 -12.87
C ASP A 138 -21.88 -9.90 -12.80
N PHE A 139 -21.25 -9.89 -11.61
CA PHE A 139 -19.99 -9.20 -11.38
C PHE A 139 -18.85 -9.71 -12.28
N ARG A 140 -18.71 -11.02 -12.44
CA ARG A 140 -17.61 -11.60 -13.21
C ARG A 140 -17.68 -11.20 -14.69
N GLU A 141 -18.87 -11.30 -15.29
CA GLU A 141 -19.06 -10.91 -16.69
C GLU A 141 -18.87 -9.41 -16.88
N TRP A 142 -19.36 -8.60 -15.94
CA TRP A 142 -19.21 -7.16 -15.96
C TRP A 142 -17.73 -6.74 -15.81
N PHE A 143 -17.01 -7.31 -14.85
CA PHE A 143 -15.60 -7.02 -14.59
C PHE A 143 -14.73 -7.31 -15.82
N ALA A 144 -14.98 -8.43 -16.51
CA ALA A 144 -14.28 -8.80 -17.73
C ALA A 144 -14.51 -7.84 -18.91
N LYS A 145 -15.61 -7.07 -18.90
CA LYS A 145 -15.96 -6.10 -19.95
C LYS A 145 -15.55 -4.67 -19.63
N HIS A 146 -15.20 -4.36 -18.38
CA HIS A 146 -14.95 -3.00 -17.91
C HIS A 146 -13.58 -2.83 -17.27
N GLU A 147 -12.55 -2.87 -18.10
CA GLU A 147 -11.15 -2.73 -17.68
C GLU A 147 -10.87 -1.43 -16.89
N ASP A 148 -11.61 -0.37 -17.17
CA ASP A 148 -11.46 0.95 -16.52
C ASP A 148 -11.71 0.89 -15.00
N TYR A 149 -12.54 -0.06 -14.53
CA TYR A 149 -12.84 -0.24 -13.10
C TYR A 149 -11.95 -1.30 -12.43
N ALA A 150 -11.28 -2.15 -13.22
CA ALA A 150 -10.54 -3.29 -12.69
C ALA A 150 -9.44 -2.87 -11.72
N LYS A 151 -8.72 -1.78 -12.04
CA LYS A 151 -7.66 -1.25 -11.18
C LYS A 151 -8.21 -0.83 -9.82
N ASP A 152 -9.29 -0.06 -9.80
CA ASP A 152 -9.91 0.41 -8.54
C ASP A 152 -10.34 -0.79 -7.69
N ILE A 153 -11.01 -1.78 -8.28
CA ILE A 153 -11.48 -2.98 -7.59
C ILE A 153 -10.32 -3.78 -6.98
N ILE A 154 -9.22 -3.98 -7.73
CA ILE A 154 -8.03 -4.67 -7.22
C ILE A 154 -7.39 -3.90 -6.05
N ILE A 155 -7.30 -2.58 -6.15
CA ILE A 155 -6.88 -1.73 -5.02
C ILE A 155 -7.82 -1.90 -3.83
N GLY A 156 -9.13 -2.01 -4.10
CA GLY A 156 -10.15 -2.30 -3.10
C GLY A 156 -9.88 -3.56 -2.30
N ALA A 157 -9.48 -4.66 -2.96
CA ALA A 157 -9.08 -5.88 -2.28
C ALA A 157 -7.96 -5.60 -1.25
N ALA A 158 -6.87 -4.95 -1.67
CA ALA A 158 -5.77 -4.61 -0.76
C ALA A 158 -6.23 -3.72 0.41
N ARG A 159 -7.07 -2.71 0.15
CA ARG A 159 -7.58 -1.79 1.17
C ARG A 159 -8.45 -2.44 2.25
N VAL A 160 -9.22 -3.48 1.90
CA VAL A 160 -10.03 -4.19 2.90
C VAL A 160 -9.12 -4.85 3.96
N GLY A 161 -7.94 -5.34 3.57
CA GLY A 161 -7.00 -5.97 4.50
C GLY A 161 -7.21 -7.48 4.63
N GLY A 162 -6.10 -8.23 4.70
CA GLY A 162 -6.12 -9.69 4.61
C GLY A 162 -6.87 -10.39 5.75
N ASP A 163 -6.75 -9.87 6.97
CA ASP A 163 -7.52 -10.38 8.11
C ASP A 163 -9.02 -10.15 7.93
N GLN A 164 -9.40 -8.99 7.39
CA GLN A 164 -10.80 -8.69 7.11
C GLN A 164 -11.35 -9.49 5.94
N TRP A 165 -10.51 -9.97 5.01
CA TRP A 165 -11.00 -10.87 3.97
C TRP A 165 -11.59 -12.17 4.55
N VAL A 166 -10.96 -12.65 5.62
CA VAL A 166 -11.43 -13.82 6.37
C VAL A 166 -12.71 -13.48 7.13
N ASP A 167 -12.71 -12.37 7.88
CA ASP A 167 -13.85 -11.97 8.71
C ASP A 167 -15.11 -11.68 7.88
N LEU A 168 -14.95 -11.06 6.71
CA LEU A 168 -16.03 -10.76 5.78
C LEU A 168 -16.39 -11.96 4.89
N GLY A 169 -15.57 -13.00 4.86
CA GLY A 169 -15.74 -14.15 3.96
C GLY A 169 -15.62 -13.78 2.48
N VAL A 170 -14.71 -12.86 2.13
CA VAL A 170 -14.50 -12.38 0.74
C VAL A 170 -13.26 -12.97 0.07
N PHE A 171 -12.50 -13.84 0.75
CA PHE A 171 -11.29 -14.47 0.19
C PHE A 171 -11.54 -15.12 -1.17
N ASP A 172 -12.59 -15.93 -1.31
CA ASP A 172 -12.95 -16.60 -2.58
C ASP A 172 -13.35 -15.60 -3.68
N GLY A 173 -13.95 -14.47 -3.30
CA GLY A 173 -14.24 -13.38 -4.23
C GLY A 173 -12.95 -12.75 -4.78
N ILE A 174 -11.94 -12.57 -3.92
CA ILE A 174 -10.64 -11.99 -4.27
C ILE A 174 -9.81 -12.97 -5.11
N THR A 175 -9.75 -14.25 -4.76
CA THR A 175 -9.08 -15.25 -5.62
C THR A 175 -9.81 -15.39 -6.96
N GLY A 176 -11.15 -15.30 -6.94
CA GLY A 176 -11.99 -15.25 -8.13
C GLY A 176 -11.63 -14.08 -9.06
N LEU A 177 -11.35 -12.89 -8.51
CA LEU A 177 -10.86 -11.74 -9.27
C LEU A 177 -9.54 -12.03 -9.96
N LEU A 178 -8.54 -12.49 -9.20
CA LEU A 178 -7.18 -12.72 -9.68
C LEU A 178 -7.08 -13.91 -10.67
N LYS A 179 -8.10 -14.78 -10.72
CA LYS A 179 -8.23 -15.85 -11.73
C LYS A 179 -8.65 -15.32 -13.11
N ASN A 180 -9.18 -14.10 -13.21
CA ASN A 180 -9.48 -13.48 -14.50
C ASN A 180 -8.25 -12.74 -15.04
N PRO A 181 -8.02 -12.70 -16.36
CA PRO A 181 -6.99 -11.85 -16.95
C PRO A 181 -7.22 -10.38 -16.56
N LEU A 182 -6.21 -9.75 -15.95
CA LEU A 182 -6.29 -8.35 -15.56
C LEU A 182 -5.71 -7.44 -16.66
N PRO A 183 -6.30 -6.25 -16.87
CA PRO A 183 -5.64 -5.24 -17.69
C PRO A 183 -4.33 -4.82 -17.02
N ALA A 184 -3.35 -4.39 -17.82
CA ALA A 184 -2.00 -4.13 -17.31
C ALA A 184 -1.93 -3.07 -16.20
N SER A 185 -2.87 -2.12 -16.15
CA SER A 185 -2.99 -1.15 -15.07
C SER A 185 -3.37 -1.78 -13.73
N ALA A 186 -4.16 -2.86 -13.75
CA ALA A 186 -4.60 -3.61 -12.58
C ALA A 186 -3.58 -4.66 -12.14
N VAL A 187 -2.82 -5.27 -13.06
CA VAL A 187 -1.74 -6.23 -12.74
C VAL A 187 -0.74 -5.63 -11.74
N PHE A 188 -0.28 -4.39 -11.95
CA PHE A 188 0.67 -3.81 -10.99
C PHE A 188 0.05 -3.55 -9.61
N SER A 189 -1.26 -3.29 -9.56
CA SER A 189 -1.98 -3.07 -8.30
C SER A 189 -2.26 -4.38 -7.56
N SER A 190 -2.20 -5.54 -8.23
CA SER A 190 -2.38 -6.83 -7.56
C SER A 190 -1.19 -7.21 -6.67
N MET A 191 -0.06 -6.51 -6.80
CA MET A 191 1.05 -6.64 -5.84
C MET A 191 0.64 -6.24 -4.42
N ASP A 192 -0.18 -5.18 -4.29
CA ASP A 192 -0.68 -4.76 -2.97
C ASP A 192 -1.63 -5.80 -2.38
N VAL A 193 -2.36 -6.54 -3.23
CA VAL A 193 -3.20 -7.67 -2.81
C VAL A 193 -2.32 -8.79 -2.25
N PHE A 194 -1.22 -9.15 -2.94
CA PHE A 194 -0.26 -10.12 -2.40
C PHE A 194 0.34 -9.65 -1.07
N ASN A 195 0.86 -8.43 -0.98
CA ASN A 195 1.46 -7.91 0.25
C ASN A 195 0.46 -7.92 1.42
N THR A 196 -0.79 -7.54 1.15
CA THR A 196 -1.90 -7.58 2.12
C THR A 196 -2.19 -9.00 2.60
N ALA A 197 -2.20 -9.98 1.69
CA ALA A 197 -2.39 -11.38 2.04
C ALA A 197 -1.22 -11.90 2.88
N PHE A 198 0.01 -11.56 2.49
CA PHE A 198 1.24 -12.09 3.08
C PHE A 198 1.37 -11.74 4.56
N VAL A 199 1.05 -10.50 4.95
CA VAL A 199 1.14 -10.02 6.34
C VAL A 199 -0.08 -10.38 7.19
N SER A 200 -1.14 -10.96 6.62
CA SER A 200 -2.32 -11.39 7.36
C SER A 200 -1.96 -12.41 8.45
N LYS A 201 -2.57 -12.26 9.62
CA LYS A 201 -2.47 -13.21 10.74
C LYS A 201 -3.53 -14.31 10.64
N LYS A 202 -4.61 -14.09 9.87
CA LYS A 202 -5.73 -15.03 9.73
C LYS A 202 -5.66 -15.95 8.50
N LEU A 203 -4.92 -15.57 7.46
CA LEU A 203 -4.72 -16.42 6.29
C LEU A 203 -3.68 -17.52 6.53
N SER A 204 -3.96 -18.74 6.05
CA SER A 204 -3.01 -19.86 6.09
C SER A 204 -1.84 -19.66 5.13
N ALA A 205 -0.76 -20.43 5.31
CA ALA A 205 0.38 -20.40 4.39
C ALA A 205 -0.03 -20.78 2.95
N GLU A 206 -0.94 -21.74 2.81
CA GLU A 206 -1.49 -22.18 1.53
C GLU A 206 -2.30 -21.07 0.85
N GLN A 207 -3.13 -20.36 1.61
CA GLN A 207 -3.93 -19.24 1.09
C GLN A 207 -3.04 -18.07 0.64
N LYS A 208 -1.99 -17.76 1.43
CA LYS A 208 -0.98 -16.75 1.05
C LYS A 208 -0.28 -17.14 -0.24
N ASN A 209 0.10 -18.41 -0.37
CA ASN A 209 0.74 -18.92 -1.56
C ASN A 209 -0.21 -18.95 -2.77
N GLU A 210 -1.51 -19.25 -2.59
CA GLU A 210 -2.50 -19.15 -3.68
C GLU A 210 -2.55 -17.72 -4.24
N ILE A 211 -2.66 -16.71 -3.37
CA ILE A 211 -2.65 -15.31 -3.83
C ILE A 211 -1.34 -14.99 -4.56
N ARG A 212 -0.18 -15.40 -4.02
CA ARG A 212 1.12 -15.17 -4.65
C ARG A 212 1.18 -15.74 -6.06
N GLU A 213 0.80 -17.00 -6.24
CA GLU A 213 0.80 -17.67 -7.54
C GLU A 213 -0.19 -17.03 -8.52
N LEU A 214 -1.37 -16.64 -8.05
CA LEU A 214 -2.33 -15.91 -8.89
C LEU A 214 -1.77 -14.56 -9.34
N VAL A 215 -1.12 -13.80 -8.45
CA VAL A 215 -0.49 -12.51 -8.79
C VAL A 215 0.71 -12.72 -9.72
N LEU A 216 1.54 -13.74 -9.49
CA LEU A 216 2.66 -14.10 -10.34
C LEU A 216 2.20 -14.40 -11.78
N GLY A 217 1.17 -15.23 -11.94
CA GLY A 217 0.61 -15.54 -13.25
C GLY A 217 0.12 -14.30 -14.02
N GLN A 218 -0.38 -13.27 -13.32
CA GLN A 218 -0.77 -11.99 -13.94
C GLN A 218 0.44 -11.21 -14.46
N TYR A 219 1.56 -11.22 -13.73
CA TYR A 219 2.81 -10.61 -14.18
C TYR A 219 3.40 -11.38 -15.36
N GLU A 220 3.45 -12.70 -15.29
CA GLU A 220 3.93 -13.55 -16.39
C GLU A 220 3.11 -13.35 -17.67
N ALA A 221 1.78 -13.19 -17.55
CA ALA A 221 0.92 -12.91 -18.69
C ALA A 221 1.28 -11.60 -19.42
N LEU A 222 1.76 -10.56 -18.71
CA LEU A 222 2.22 -9.32 -19.34
C LEU A 222 3.39 -9.57 -20.29
N LEU A 223 4.29 -10.50 -19.95
CA LEU A 223 5.48 -10.81 -20.73
C LEU A 223 5.17 -11.38 -22.12
N GLY A 224 3.98 -11.96 -22.30
CA GLY A 224 3.48 -12.45 -23.59
C GLY A 224 3.02 -11.33 -24.55
N THR A 225 2.98 -10.07 -24.11
CA THR A 225 2.48 -8.94 -24.91
C THR A 225 3.63 -8.11 -25.48
N GLU A 226 3.44 -7.56 -26.69
CA GLU A 226 4.44 -6.72 -27.36
C GLU A 226 4.84 -5.50 -26.50
N ARG A 227 3.88 -4.94 -25.74
CA ARG A 227 4.06 -3.77 -24.88
C ARG A 227 5.09 -3.98 -23.76
N TYR A 228 5.26 -5.22 -23.30
CA TYR A 228 6.15 -5.59 -22.18
C TYR A 228 7.25 -6.56 -22.62
N ALA A 229 7.49 -6.70 -23.94
CA ALA A 229 8.53 -7.58 -24.46
C ALA A 229 9.95 -7.09 -24.15
N THR A 230 10.19 -5.77 -24.12
CA THR A 230 11.53 -5.19 -23.91
C THR A 230 11.53 -3.84 -23.16
N GLY A 231 12.72 -3.41 -22.71
CA GLY A 231 12.98 -2.10 -22.10
C GLY A 231 12.37 -1.91 -20.72
N ARG A 232 12.24 -0.65 -20.28
CA ARG A 232 11.80 -0.30 -18.91
C ARG A 232 10.48 -0.92 -18.45
N ARG A 233 9.56 -1.20 -19.38
CA ARG A 233 8.29 -1.86 -19.04
C ARG A 233 8.51 -3.34 -18.71
N ARG A 234 9.37 -4.01 -19.48
CA ARG A 234 9.79 -5.40 -19.23
C ARG A 234 10.51 -5.48 -17.88
N GLU A 235 11.49 -4.60 -17.65
CA GLU A 235 12.24 -4.53 -16.37
C GLU A 235 11.30 -4.44 -15.16
N LYS A 236 10.28 -3.57 -15.22
CA LYS A 236 9.29 -3.46 -14.14
C LYS A 236 8.51 -4.76 -13.89
N VAL A 237 8.20 -5.52 -14.94
CA VAL A 237 7.51 -6.82 -14.77
C VAL A 237 8.46 -7.85 -14.19
N ASP A 238 9.69 -7.91 -14.69
CA ASP A 238 10.74 -8.81 -14.17
C ASP A 238 11.05 -8.54 -12.70
N GLU A 239 11.07 -7.27 -12.26
CA GLU A 239 11.22 -6.89 -10.86
C GLU A 239 10.07 -7.44 -9.99
N GLY A 240 8.83 -7.34 -10.46
CA GLY A 240 7.66 -7.88 -9.75
C GLY A 240 7.69 -9.40 -9.67
N ILE A 241 8.07 -10.08 -10.76
CA ILE A 241 8.26 -11.54 -10.78
C ILE A 241 9.35 -11.94 -9.80
N ARG A 242 10.53 -11.31 -9.87
CA ARG A 242 11.63 -11.57 -8.93
C ARG A 242 11.19 -11.43 -7.48
N TYR A 243 10.39 -10.42 -7.17
CA TYR A 243 9.86 -10.25 -5.83
C TYR A 243 8.91 -11.39 -5.44
N LEU A 244 7.97 -11.78 -6.30
CA LEU A 244 7.00 -12.86 -6.03
C LEU A 244 7.64 -14.26 -5.96
N GLU A 245 8.81 -14.44 -6.58
CA GLU A 245 9.61 -15.66 -6.52
C GLU A 245 10.63 -15.66 -5.38
N SER A 246 10.76 -14.53 -4.66
CA SER A 246 11.81 -14.36 -3.67
C SER A 246 11.60 -15.29 -2.46
N PRO A 247 12.67 -15.60 -1.70
CA PRO A 247 12.54 -16.35 -0.45
C PRO A 247 11.56 -15.70 0.54
N TYR A 248 11.52 -14.36 0.58
CA TYR A 248 10.53 -13.63 1.37
C TYR A 248 9.12 -13.95 0.90
N ALA A 249 8.80 -13.69 -0.37
CA ALA A 249 7.43 -13.81 -0.86
C ALA A 249 6.89 -15.24 -0.83
N THR A 250 7.77 -16.23 -1.05
CA THR A 250 7.44 -17.66 -0.94
C THR A 250 7.26 -18.14 0.50
N GLY A 251 7.52 -17.29 1.50
CA GLY A 251 7.44 -17.64 2.92
C GLY A 251 8.57 -18.56 3.39
N THR A 252 9.64 -18.68 2.60
CA THR A 252 10.77 -19.57 2.88
C THR A 252 11.97 -18.87 3.49
N LEU A 253 11.98 -17.53 3.58
CA LEU A 253 13.10 -16.78 4.14
C LEU A 253 13.39 -17.17 5.60
N VAL A 254 12.41 -17.04 6.48
CA VAL A 254 12.58 -17.33 7.92
C VAL A 254 12.71 -18.84 8.12
N GLY A 255 13.75 -19.24 8.84
CA GLY A 255 14.10 -20.64 9.13
C GLY A 255 15.12 -21.24 8.15
N ASN A 256 15.40 -20.57 7.03
CA ASN A 256 16.37 -21.02 6.03
C ASN A 256 17.61 -20.11 5.99
N THR A 257 18.63 -20.56 5.27
CA THR A 257 19.86 -19.80 5.04
C THR A 257 19.55 -18.45 4.40
N ALA A 258 20.15 -17.40 4.93
CA ALA A 258 19.96 -16.04 4.43
C ALA A 258 20.43 -15.91 2.97
N PRO A 259 19.69 -15.17 2.12
CA PRO A 259 20.15 -14.85 0.76
C PRO A 259 21.49 -14.09 0.79
N GLU A 260 22.41 -14.44 -0.09
CA GLU A 260 23.78 -13.90 -0.01
C GLU A 260 23.85 -12.37 -0.21
N LEU A 261 24.76 -11.70 0.50
CA LEU A 261 25.05 -10.27 0.36
C LEU A 261 26.56 -10.06 0.16
N ASP A 262 26.91 -9.36 -0.90
CA ASP A 262 28.30 -9.01 -1.20
C ASP A 262 28.66 -7.69 -0.51
N PHE A 263 29.57 -7.73 0.46
CA PHE A 263 29.93 -6.55 1.24
C PHE A 263 31.13 -5.79 0.69
N ILE A 264 30.98 -4.47 0.66
CA ILE A 264 32.04 -3.48 0.46
C ILE A 264 32.09 -2.63 1.74
N TRP A 265 33.05 -2.93 2.62
CA TRP A 265 33.16 -2.27 3.92
C TRP A 265 33.61 -0.83 3.82
N ILE A 266 32.93 0.04 4.56
CA ILE A 266 33.36 1.43 4.77
C ILE A 266 34.03 1.64 6.13
N SER A 267 33.71 0.80 7.13
CA SER A 267 34.13 0.99 8.53
C SER A 267 34.99 -0.15 9.08
N GLY A 268 35.87 -0.71 8.24
CA GLY A 268 36.63 -1.93 8.57
C GLY A 268 35.77 -3.20 8.49
N GLY A 269 36.43 -4.35 8.40
CA GLY A 269 35.80 -5.65 8.10
C GLY A 269 36.63 -6.40 7.06
N LYS A 270 36.63 -7.73 7.13
CA LYS A 270 37.33 -8.60 6.17
C LYS A 270 36.39 -9.60 5.49
N GLU A 271 35.23 -9.80 6.09
CA GLU A 271 34.14 -10.61 5.61
C GLU A 271 33.70 -10.10 4.24
N LYS A 272 33.60 -10.98 3.24
CA LYS A 272 33.13 -10.63 1.91
C LYS A 272 31.65 -10.99 1.72
N SER A 273 31.16 -11.90 2.55
CA SER A 273 29.84 -12.52 2.45
C SER A 273 29.26 -12.82 3.83
N LEU A 274 28.01 -13.27 3.86
CA LEU A 274 27.33 -13.70 5.09
C LEU A 274 27.95 -14.96 5.70
N ALA A 275 28.46 -15.86 4.85
CA ALA A 275 29.11 -17.10 5.28
C ALA A 275 30.32 -16.85 6.21
N ASP A 276 31.01 -15.72 6.05
CA ASP A 276 32.16 -15.35 6.89
C ASP A 276 31.76 -15.02 8.34
N PHE A 277 30.47 -14.86 8.64
CA PHE A 277 29.95 -14.63 9.99
C PHE A 277 29.55 -15.91 10.75
N GLN A 278 29.76 -17.09 10.18
CA GLN A 278 29.41 -18.35 10.81
C GLN A 278 29.94 -18.44 12.26
N GLY A 279 29.08 -18.89 13.17
CA GLY A 279 29.37 -18.93 14.61
C GLY A 279 28.99 -17.66 15.37
N LYS A 280 28.38 -16.66 14.72
CA LYS A 280 27.84 -15.46 15.37
C LYS A 280 26.36 -15.27 15.07
N VAL A 281 25.63 -14.67 16.01
CA VAL A 281 24.33 -14.06 15.69
C VAL A 281 24.60 -12.76 14.93
N VAL A 282 23.94 -12.55 13.80
CA VAL A 282 24.16 -11.35 12.95
C VAL A 282 22.88 -10.55 12.85
N VAL A 283 22.95 -9.25 13.11
CA VAL A 283 21.89 -8.29 12.83
C VAL A 283 22.26 -7.54 11.56
N LEU A 284 21.42 -7.64 10.54
CA LEU A 284 21.48 -6.82 9.34
C LEU A 284 20.45 -5.70 9.49
N ASP A 285 20.91 -4.45 9.49
CA ASP A 285 20.07 -3.25 9.53
C ASP A 285 20.12 -2.57 8.17
N PHE A 286 19.07 -2.70 7.36
CA PHE A 286 18.98 -2.10 6.04
C PHE A 286 18.54 -0.64 6.15
N TRP A 287 19.37 0.28 5.65
CA TRP A 287 19.20 1.72 5.88
C TRP A 287 19.76 2.62 4.77
N ALA A 288 19.45 3.92 4.84
CA ALA A 288 20.01 4.94 3.96
C ALA A 288 20.13 6.31 4.66
N THR A 289 21.00 7.19 4.14
CA THR A 289 21.31 8.50 4.74
C THR A 289 20.15 9.50 4.68
N LYS A 290 19.18 9.28 3.79
CA LYS A 290 17.94 10.08 3.67
C LYS A 290 16.72 9.33 4.21
N CYS A 291 16.91 8.51 5.23
CA CYS A 291 15.84 7.80 5.91
C CYS A 291 15.71 8.35 7.34
N GLY A 292 14.72 9.23 7.57
CA GLY A 292 14.44 9.81 8.88
C GLY A 292 14.23 8.73 9.96
N PRO A 293 13.31 7.77 9.74
CA PRO A 293 13.09 6.68 10.70
C PRO A 293 14.35 5.85 10.96
N CYS A 294 15.23 5.63 9.98
CA CYS A 294 16.49 4.92 10.19
C CYS A 294 17.44 5.69 11.14
N ILE A 295 17.55 7.01 10.97
CA ILE A 295 18.40 7.84 11.82
C ILE A 295 17.93 7.81 13.27
N GLU A 296 16.60 7.76 13.48
CA GLU A 296 16.00 7.63 14.81
C GLU A 296 16.38 6.32 15.52
N THR A 297 16.74 5.26 14.79
CA THR A 297 17.16 3.96 15.36
C THR A 297 18.63 3.94 15.81
N PHE A 298 19.46 4.88 15.34
CA PHE A 298 20.91 4.85 15.56
C PHE A 298 21.34 4.83 17.04
N PRO A 299 20.68 5.55 17.97
CA PRO A 299 20.98 5.40 19.40
C PRO A 299 20.81 3.96 19.90
N HIS A 300 19.75 3.27 19.45
CA HIS A 300 19.50 1.87 19.80
C HIS A 300 20.56 0.93 19.20
N MET A 301 20.97 1.16 17.95
CA MET A 301 22.04 0.37 17.33
C MET A 301 23.40 0.55 18.04
N ARG A 302 23.69 1.76 18.53
CA ARG A 302 24.88 2.04 19.35
C ARG A 302 24.84 1.28 20.67
N GLU A 303 23.72 1.35 21.39
CA GLU A 303 23.52 0.62 22.64
C GLU A 303 23.65 -0.89 22.43
N LEU A 304 23.02 -1.43 21.38
CA LEU A 304 23.09 -2.84 21.03
C LEU A 304 24.54 -3.28 20.77
N ARG A 305 25.31 -2.46 20.04
CA ARG A 305 26.72 -2.73 19.74
C ARG A 305 27.59 -2.74 20.99
N GLU A 306 27.37 -1.81 21.90
CA GLU A 306 28.09 -1.71 23.17
C GLU A 306 27.75 -2.92 24.07
N HIS A 307 26.46 -3.23 24.19
CA HIS A 307 25.96 -4.31 25.02
C HIS A 307 26.49 -5.68 24.64
N TYR A 308 26.51 -5.98 23.33
CA TYR A 308 26.96 -7.26 22.82
C TYR A 308 28.46 -7.32 22.46
N ALA A 309 29.26 -6.31 22.84
CA ALA A 309 30.64 -6.20 22.37
C ALA A 309 31.57 -7.36 22.76
N ALA A 310 31.29 -8.05 23.86
CA ALA A 310 32.04 -9.21 24.34
C ALA A 310 31.40 -10.56 23.97
N TYR A 311 30.36 -10.55 23.13
CA TYR A 311 29.53 -11.70 22.81
C TYR A 311 29.68 -12.06 21.32
N PRO A 312 29.36 -13.29 20.90
CA PRO A 312 29.42 -13.69 19.49
C PRO A 312 28.23 -13.14 18.70
N VAL A 313 28.14 -11.81 18.65
CA VAL A 313 27.10 -11.05 17.96
C VAL A 313 27.77 -10.03 17.06
N GLU A 314 27.23 -9.85 15.86
CA GLU A 314 27.63 -8.80 14.94
C GLU A 314 26.44 -7.95 14.54
N ILE A 315 26.65 -6.64 14.41
CA ILE A 315 25.64 -5.70 13.91
C ILE A 315 26.23 -5.01 12.69
N VAL A 316 25.54 -5.16 11.57
CA VAL A 316 25.95 -4.66 10.26
C VAL A 316 24.86 -3.76 9.71
N GLY A 317 25.17 -2.46 9.59
CA GLY A 317 24.37 -1.53 8.82
C GLY A 317 24.61 -1.79 7.33
N VAL A 318 23.59 -2.26 6.63
CA VAL A 318 23.61 -2.57 5.20
C VAL A 318 22.98 -1.42 4.43
N THR A 319 23.71 -0.86 3.48
CA THR A 319 23.18 0.13 2.53
C THR A 319 23.65 -0.22 1.12
N SER A 320 23.22 0.49 0.09
CA SER A 320 23.72 0.32 -1.29
C SER A 320 24.06 1.68 -1.88
N ILE A 321 24.78 1.73 -3.01
CA ILE A 321 24.97 3.00 -3.72
C ILE A 321 23.61 3.50 -4.21
N MET A 322 23.20 4.67 -3.71
CA MET A 322 21.88 5.25 -3.95
C MET A 322 21.88 6.28 -5.08
N GLY A 323 23.06 6.76 -5.50
CA GLY A 323 23.18 7.90 -6.42
C GLY A 323 22.84 9.24 -5.76
N TYR A 324 22.68 9.23 -4.44
CA TYR A 324 22.57 10.44 -3.63
C TYR A 324 23.13 10.28 -2.22
N HIS A 325 23.31 11.41 -1.56
CA HIS A 325 23.66 11.51 -0.15
C HIS A 325 22.95 12.71 0.51
N VAL A 326 23.09 12.85 1.83
CA VAL A 326 22.56 13.98 2.59
C VAL A 326 23.65 14.56 3.48
N ASP A 327 23.79 15.88 3.49
CA ASP A 327 24.65 16.55 4.46
C ASP A 327 24.01 16.45 5.86
N SER A 328 24.68 15.73 6.77
CA SER A 328 24.28 15.51 8.16
C SER A 328 24.02 16.80 8.94
N LYS A 329 24.63 17.93 8.56
CA LYS A 329 24.58 19.18 9.33
C LYS A 329 23.39 20.06 8.98
N ASN A 330 22.88 19.95 7.75
CA ASN A 330 21.84 20.85 7.25
C ASN A 330 20.74 20.12 6.46
N GLY A 331 20.80 18.80 6.33
CA GLY A 331 19.81 17.98 5.63
C GLY A 331 19.79 18.17 4.11
N LYS A 332 20.77 18.87 3.53
CA LYS A 332 20.77 19.17 2.10
C LYS A 332 21.08 17.92 1.28
N PHE A 333 20.25 17.70 0.27
CA PHE A 333 20.46 16.66 -0.72
C PHE A 333 21.73 16.92 -1.56
N ILE A 334 22.54 15.88 -1.73
CA ILE A 334 23.73 15.87 -2.58
C ILE A 334 23.53 14.77 -3.62
N SER A 335 23.53 15.11 -4.90
CA SER A 335 23.54 14.09 -5.96
C SER A 335 24.94 13.48 -6.07
N THR A 336 24.98 12.15 -6.10
CA THR A 336 26.19 11.34 -6.30
C THR A 336 26.01 10.38 -7.48
N ASP A 337 25.06 10.69 -8.37
CA ASP A 337 24.74 9.86 -9.52
C ASP A 337 25.99 9.64 -10.40
N GLY A 338 26.24 8.38 -10.74
CA GLY A 338 27.44 7.93 -11.43
C GLY A 338 28.76 8.12 -10.68
N LYS A 339 28.76 8.41 -9.37
CA LYS A 339 29.95 8.69 -8.55
C LYS A 339 29.96 7.88 -7.24
N PRO A 340 30.04 6.54 -7.31
CA PRO A 340 29.94 5.68 -6.13
C PRO A 340 31.04 5.94 -5.09
N GLU A 341 32.27 6.22 -5.51
CA GLU A 341 33.39 6.50 -4.59
C GLU A 341 33.17 7.80 -3.81
N TYR A 342 32.56 8.80 -4.45
CA TYR A 342 32.21 10.05 -3.79
C TYR A 342 31.10 9.86 -2.75
N GLU A 343 30.09 9.04 -3.06
CA GLU A 343 29.04 8.68 -2.11
C GLU A 343 29.61 7.93 -0.89
N MET A 344 30.50 6.97 -1.13
CA MET A 344 31.20 6.26 -0.06
C MET A 344 32.08 7.21 0.78
N ASP A 345 32.71 8.21 0.18
CA ASP A 345 33.52 9.15 0.95
C ASP A 345 32.67 10.05 1.85
N LEU A 346 31.55 10.57 1.33
CA LEU A 346 30.57 11.34 2.11
C LEU A 346 30.00 10.53 3.28
N MET A 347 29.75 9.24 3.05
CA MET A 347 29.26 8.32 4.07
C MET A 347 30.17 8.24 5.30
N LYS A 348 31.51 8.32 5.14
CA LYS A 348 32.43 8.32 6.29
C LYS A 348 32.18 9.53 7.21
N GLY A 349 31.95 10.70 6.61
CA GLY A 349 31.63 11.93 7.33
C GLY A 349 30.28 11.83 8.04
N PHE A 350 29.26 11.33 7.32
CA PHE A 350 27.94 11.11 7.88
C PHE A 350 27.96 10.14 9.08
N MET A 351 28.65 9.01 8.96
CA MET A 351 28.79 8.03 10.03
C MET A 351 29.41 8.62 11.29
N LYS A 352 30.46 9.46 11.11
CA LYS A 352 31.09 10.18 12.21
C LYS A 352 30.13 11.16 12.87
N ASP A 353 29.42 11.96 12.08
CA ASP A 353 28.50 12.98 12.58
C ASP A 353 27.29 12.36 13.30
N MET A 354 26.83 11.19 12.85
CA MET A 354 25.73 10.43 13.47
C MET A 354 26.18 9.54 14.65
N GLY A 355 27.49 9.50 14.95
CA GLY A 355 28.05 8.67 16.01
C GLY A 355 27.75 7.18 15.80
N MET A 356 27.86 6.69 14.57
CA MET A 356 27.68 5.28 14.24
C MET A 356 28.91 4.49 14.68
N THR A 357 28.71 3.50 15.54
CA THR A 357 29.81 2.70 16.15
C THR A 357 29.80 1.23 15.74
N TRP A 358 28.74 0.76 15.09
CA TRP A 358 28.65 -0.57 14.50
C TRP A 358 29.23 -0.56 13.08
N ARG A 359 29.45 -1.76 12.52
CA ARG A 359 30.04 -1.86 11.19
C ARG A 359 29.01 -1.53 10.12
N VAL A 360 29.44 -0.86 9.06
CA VAL A 360 28.61 -0.52 7.91
C VAL A 360 29.25 -1.09 6.65
N ALA A 361 28.43 -1.70 5.82
CA ALA A 361 28.81 -2.18 4.50
C ALA A 361 27.86 -1.63 3.43
N PHE A 362 28.46 -1.25 2.30
CA PHE A 362 27.71 -1.17 1.05
C PHE A 362 27.52 -2.59 0.53
N SER A 363 26.29 -2.99 0.28
CA SER A 363 25.94 -4.18 -0.48
C SER A 363 26.00 -3.85 -1.97
N ARG A 364 26.45 -4.81 -2.78
CA ARG A 364 26.29 -4.74 -4.25
C ARG A 364 24.84 -4.93 -4.66
N GLN A 365 24.10 -5.71 -3.88
CA GLN A 365 22.66 -5.84 -4.00
C GLN A 365 22.02 -4.51 -3.57
N TRP A 366 20.87 -4.19 -4.15
CA TRP A 366 20.12 -3.00 -3.79
C TRP A 366 19.61 -3.09 -2.35
N VAL A 367 19.64 -1.99 -1.59
CA VAL A 367 19.25 -1.98 -0.17
C VAL A 367 17.80 -2.42 0.06
N MET A 368 16.89 -2.10 -0.87
CA MET A 368 15.51 -2.60 -0.87
C MET A 368 15.45 -3.99 -1.50
N ASN A 369 16.23 -4.92 -0.93
CA ASN A 369 16.43 -6.25 -1.50
C ASN A 369 15.14 -7.09 -1.40
N PRO A 370 14.55 -7.53 -2.54
CA PRO A 370 13.34 -8.35 -2.54
C PRO A 370 13.53 -9.74 -1.91
N ASP A 371 14.76 -10.28 -1.91
CA ASP A 371 15.06 -11.58 -1.34
C ASP A 371 14.88 -11.59 0.19
N TYR A 372 15.07 -10.42 0.81
CA TYR A 372 14.82 -10.14 2.22
C TYR A 372 13.44 -9.52 2.48
N GLY A 373 12.69 -9.18 1.42
CA GLY A 373 11.40 -8.49 1.55
C GLY A 373 11.51 -7.05 2.03
N VAL A 374 12.62 -6.37 1.73
CA VAL A 374 12.83 -4.97 2.13
C VAL A 374 12.03 -4.05 1.21
N LEU A 375 10.77 -3.79 1.59
CA LEU A 375 9.87 -2.86 0.87
C LEU A 375 9.99 -1.41 1.37
N GLY A 376 10.59 -1.24 2.55
CA GLY A 376 10.86 0.04 3.18
C GLY A 376 12.01 -0.11 4.16
N ILE A 377 12.58 1.01 4.57
CA ILE A 377 13.68 1.07 5.55
C ILE A 377 13.29 2.01 6.71
N PRO A 378 13.73 1.74 7.95
CA PRO A 378 14.64 0.67 8.35
C PRO A 378 13.98 -0.71 8.24
N HIS A 379 14.79 -1.73 7.96
CA HIS A 379 14.36 -3.13 7.96
C HIS A 379 15.47 -3.97 8.57
N LEU A 380 15.08 -4.92 9.41
CA LEU A 380 15.99 -5.72 10.20
C LEU A 380 15.87 -7.18 9.81
N THR A 381 17.02 -7.84 9.68
CA THR A 381 17.09 -9.29 9.58
C THR A 381 18.07 -9.82 10.61
N VAL A 382 17.65 -10.80 11.40
CA VAL A 382 18.52 -11.45 12.40
C VAL A 382 18.84 -12.87 11.95
N LEU A 383 20.12 -13.18 11.87
CA LEU A 383 20.64 -14.50 11.54
C LEU A 383 21.12 -15.19 12.82
N ASP A 384 20.88 -16.49 12.95
CA ASP A 384 21.57 -17.28 13.96
C ASP A 384 23.01 -17.65 13.54
N ALA A 385 23.71 -18.34 14.45
CA ALA A 385 25.08 -18.77 14.26
C ALA A 385 25.31 -19.73 13.07
N ASP A 386 24.26 -20.32 12.50
CA ASP A 386 24.37 -21.16 11.29
C ASP A 386 24.10 -20.34 10.01
N GLY A 387 23.83 -19.04 10.13
CA GLY A 387 23.46 -18.17 9.01
C GLY A 387 21.99 -18.30 8.59
N LYS A 388 21.13 -18.88 9.44
CA LYS A 388 19.69 -18.97 9.13
C LYS A 388 18.95 -17.73 9.59
N VAL A 389 18.00 -17.25 8.81
CA VAL A 389 17.15 -16.12 9.19
C VAL A 389 16.19 -16.54 10.29
N ARG A 390 16.19 -15.80 11.40
CA ARG A 390 15.34 -16.06 12.58
C ARG A 390 14.38 -14.94 12.90
N TYR A 391 14.58 -13.78 12.28
CA TYR A 391 13.69 -12.63 12.33
C TYR A 391 13.86 -11.82 11.04
N ASN A 392 12.77 -11.28 10.52
CA ASN A 392 12.75 -10.37 9.37
C ASN A 392 11.57 -9.40 9.49
N GLY A 393 11.82 -8.09 9.60
CA GLY A 393 10.76 -7.10 9.81
C GLY A 393 11.30 -5.72 10.22
N ILE A 394 10.42 -4.84 10.69
CA ILE A 394 10.76 -3.44 11.03
C ILE A 394 10.77 -3.16 12.54
N GLU A 395 10.37 -4.12 13.37
CA GLU A 395 10.20 -3.94 14.81
C GLU A 395 11.54 -4.05 15.55
N LEU A 396 11.96 -2.95 16.19
CA LEU A 396 13.20 -2.88 16.96
C LEU A 396 13.07 -3.39 18.38
N SER A 397 11.92 -3.21 19.03
CA SER A 397 11.74 -3.46 20.47
C SER A 397 12.15 -4.87 20.89
N ASP A 398 11.89 -5.85 20.02
CA ASP A 398 12.08 -7.27 20.32
C ASP A 398 13.49 -7.76 19.97
N LEU A 399 14.33 -6.91 19.38
CA LEU A 399 15.64 -7.29 18.87
C LEU A 399 16.59 -7.82 19.96
N PRO A 400 16.75 -7.17 21.14
CA PRO A 400 17.62 -7.70 22.19
C PRO A 400 17.16 -9.08 22.71
N ALA A 401 15.86 -9.24 22.95
CA ALA A 401 15.28 -10.50 23.38
C ALA A 401 15.46 -11.61 22.32
N CYS A 402 15.34 -11.26 21.04
CA CYS A 402 15.63 -12.16 19.93
C CYS A 402 17.09 -12.64 19.95
N ILE A 403 18.06 -11.73 20.05
CA ILE A 403 19.49 -12.06 20.09
C ILE A 403 19.82 -12.96 21.29
N ASP A 404 19.37 -12.60 22.49
CA ASP A 404 19.59 -13.39 23.70
C ASP A 404 19.06 -14.82 23.56
N ARG A 405 17.88 -14.97 22.97
CA ARG A 405 17.29 -16.28 22.69
C ARG A 405 18.17 -17.09 21.74
N LEU A 406 18.65 -16.50 20.65
CA LEU A 406 19.49 -17.20 19.67
C LEU A 406 20.85 -17.62 20.26
N LEU A 407 21.46 -16.77 21.08
CA LEU A 407 22.66 -17.11 21.83
C LEU A 407 22.42 -18.31 22.76
N LYS A 408 21.31 -18.31 23.52
CA LYS A 408 20.92 -19.42 24.40
C LYS A 408 20.67 -20.72 23.63
N GLU A 409 19.93 -20.67 22.53
CA GLU A 409 19.65 -21.82 21.66
C GLU A 409 20.94 -22.49 21.16
N LYS A 410 22.01 -21.71 20.98
CA LYS A 410 23.33 -22.17 20.54
C LYS A 410 24.32 -22.46 21.68
N GLY A 411 23.90 -22.35 22.94
CA GLY A 411 24.77 -22.54 24.10
C GLY A 411 25.89 -21.50 24.21
N MET A 412 25.70 -20.33 23.61
CA MET A 412 26.67 -19.23 23.61
C MET A 412 26.51 -18.36 24.86
N PRO A 413 27.56 -17.62 25.28
CA PRO A 413 27.45 -16.66 26.37
C PRO A 413 26.37 -15.62 26.06
N VAL A 414 25.63 -15.21 27.10
CA VAL A 414 24.56 -14.22 27.04
C VAL A 414 24.86 -13.12 28.07
N PRO A 415 24.54 -11.85 27.78
CA PRO A 415 24.54 -10.80 28.79
C PRO A 415 23.73 -11.18 30.03
N GLY A 416 24.23 -10.79 31.22
CA GLY A 416 23.54 -11.03 32.49
C GLY A 416 22.31 -10.14 32.71
N LYS A 417 22.15 -9.09 31.90
CA LYS A 417 20.98 -8.20 31.86
C LYS A 417 20.60 -8.04 30.40
N THR A 418 19.33 -8.13 30.06
CA THR A 418 18.83 -7.83 28.71
C THR A 418 18.56 -6.33 28.60
N ILE A 419 18.79 -5.76 27.41
CA ILE A 419 18.36 -4.38 27.12
C ILE A 419 16.82 -4.34 27.14
N ASP A 420 16.26 -3.35 27.80
CA ASP A 420 14.83 -3.11 27.84
C ASP A 420 14.53 -1.76 27.16
N TRP A 421 13.91 -1.83 25.98
CA TRP A 421 13.50 -0.68 25.19
C TRP A 421 12.02 -0.35 25.37
N GLU A 422 11.38 -0.73 26.48
CA GLU A 422 9.98 -0.40 26.82
C GLU A 422 9.51 0.93 26.22
N LEU A 423 8.42 0.85 25.42
CA LEU A 423 7.74 1.93 24.69
C LEU A 423 7.78 3.26 25.45
N LYS A 424 8.69 4.16 25.05
CA LYS A 424 8.62 5.58 25.39
C LYS A 424 7.79 6.35 24.39
#